data_AF-A0A915P032-F1
#
_entry.id   AF-A0A915P032-F1
#
_cell.length_a   1.000
_cell.length_b   1.000
_cell.length_c   1.000
_cell.angle_alpha   90.00
_cell.angle_beta   90.00
_cell.angle_gamma   90.00
#
_symmetry.space_group_name_H-M   'P 1'
#
loop_
_entity.id
_entity.type
_entity.pdbx_description
1 polymer ?
#
loop_
_entity_poly.entity_id
_entity_poly.type
_entity_poly.pdbx_seq_one_letter_code
_entity_poly.pdbx_strand_id
1 'polypeptide(L)'
;MDPEIAKQFIPEPSFFNYKSEDAIVYALGSEFGATTKEELHFIYEGHPEFQVFPTFVVVPGFLAQTSNASDWPGANLDFSRLLHGEHYIELFNSIPAD
;
A
#
# COMPACT_ATOMS: atom_id res chain seq x y z
N MET A 1 27.44 4.17 -3.42
CA MET A 1 26.44 3.12 -3.67
C MET A 1 27.20 1.86 -4.06
N ASP A 2 26.91 0.76 -3.39
CA ASP A 2 27.44 -0.58 -3.63
C ASP A 2 26.25 -1.51 -3.94
N PRO A 3 25.99 -1.79 -5.23
CA PRO A 3 24.84 -2.59 -5.63
C PRO A 3 24.88 -4.04 -5.15
N GLU A 4 26.07 -4.60 -4.92
CA GLU A 4 26.20 -6.01 -4.54
C GLU A 4 25.83 -6.23 -3.08
N ILE A 5 26.20 -5.28 -2.21
CA ILE A 5 25.71 -5.25 -0.82
C ILE A 5 24.20 -4.97 -0.80
N ALA A 6 23.73 -3.99 -1.58
CA ALA A 6 22.32 -3.58 -1.56
C ALA A 6 21.35 -4.68 -1.98
N LYS A 7 21.69 -5.52 -2.96
CA LYS A 7 20.82 -6.61 -3.42
C LYS A 7 20.72 -7.78 -2.44
N GLN A 8 21.69 -7.93 -1.55
CA GLN A 8 21.74 -9.04 -0.58
C GLN A 8 20.95 -8.74 0.70
N PHE A 9 20.56 -7.48 0.90
CA PHE A 9 19.83 -7.08 2.09
C PHE A 9 18.40 -7.58 2.06
N ILE A 10 17.99 -8.25 3.14
CA ILE A 10 16.62 -8.68 3.38
C ILE A 10 16.15 -7.91 4.62
N PRO A 11 15.17 -6.99 4.50
CA PRO A 11 14.65 -6.26 5.64
C PRO A 11 13.83 -7.19 6.55
N GLU A 12 13.73 -6.81 7.82
CA GLU A 12 12.87 -7.51 8.77
C GLU A 12 11.40 -7.47 8.34
N PRO A 13 10.61 -8.53 8.64
CA PRO A 13 9.20 -8.55 8.32
C PRO A 13 8.45 -7.37 8.95
N SER A 14 7.61 -6.70 8.15
CA SER A 14 6.67 -5.68 8.62
C SER A 14 5.25 -6.25 8.59
N PHE A 15 4.49 -5.94 9.63
CA PHE A 15 3.10 -6.37 9.77
C PHE A 15 2.19 -5.14 9.69
N PHE A 16 1.13 -5.25 8.92
CA PHE A 16 0.13 -4.20 8.75
C PHE A 16 -1.25 -4.77 9.09
N ASN A 17 -1.92 -4.10 10.02
CA ASN A 17 -3.31 -4.37 10.35
C ASN A 17 -4.11 -3.14 9.95
N TYR A 18 -5.27 -3.38 9.36
CA TYR A 18 -6.23 -2.33 9.02
C TYR A 18 -7.62 -2.76 9.45
N LYS A 19 -8.52 -1.80 9.47
CA LYS A 19 -9.95 -2.02 9.65
C LYS A 19 -10.72 -1.46 8.45
N SER A 20 -12.02 -1.73 8.40
CA SER A 20 -12.91 -1.17 7.39
C SER A 20 -12.80 0.36 7.30
N GLU A 21 -12.60 1.08 8.41
CA GLU A 21 -12.44 2.53 8.38
C GLU A 21 -11.19 2.98 7.58
N ASP A 22 -10.07 2.27 7.67
CA ASP A 22 -8.86 2.58 6.91
C ASP A 22 -9.07 2.35 5.41
N ALA A 23 -9.77 1.27 5.06
CA ALA A 23 -10.13 0.94 3.68
C ALA A 23 -11.09 1.98 3.09
N ILE A 24 -12.07 2.45 3.88
CA ILE A 24 -13.02 3.49 3.49
C ILE A 24 -12.30 4.84 3.31
N VAL A 25 -11.38 5.21 4.22
CA VAL A 25 -10.58 6.43 4.07
C VAL A 25 -9.73 6.37 2.81
N TYR A 26 -9.12 5.23 2.50
CA TYR A 26 -8.42 5.02 1.24
C TYR A 26 -9.35 5.16 0.03
N ALA A 27 -10.53 4.54 0.08
CA ALA A 27 -11.53 4.63 -0.98
C ALA A 27 -11.94 6.08 -1.27
N LEU A 28 -12.22 6.86 -0.22
CA LEU A 28 -12.60 8.28 -0.32
C LEU A 28 -11.45 9.18 -0.78
N GLY A 29 -10.21 8.86 -0.39
CA GLY A 29 -9.02 9.62 -0.76
C GLY A 29 -8.51 9.31 -2.17
N SER A 30 -8.87 8.16 -2.73
CA SER A 30 -8.53 7.76 -4.09
C SER A 30 -9.37 8.55 -5.09
N GLU A 31 -8.73 9.11 -6.12
CA GLU A 31 -9.43 9.82 -7.21
C GLU A 31 -10.43 8.94 -7.98
N PHE A 32 -10.40 7.63 -7.75
CA PHE A 32 -11.22 6.62 -8.42
C PHE A 32 -12.41 6.12 -7.58
N GLY A 33 -12.54 6.52 -6.31
CA GLY A 33 -13.45 5.85 -5.37
C GLY A 33 -14.68 6.65 -4.95
N ALA A 34 -15.84 6.02 -5.10
CA ALA A 34 -17.06 6.27 -4.31
C ALA A 34 -17.64 7.69 -4.36
N THR A 35 -17.58 8.30 -5.53
CA THR A 35 -18.20 9.61 -5.79
C THR A 35 -19.69 9.50 -6.13
N THR A 36 -20.17 8.27 -6.34
CA THR A 36 -21.53 7.96 -6.79
C THR A 36 -22.29 7.08 -5.81
N LYS A 37 -23.62 7.03 -5.93
CA LYS A 37 -24.46 6.18 -5.05
C LYS A 37 -24.27 4.68 -5.34
N GLU A 38 -23.78 4.36 -6.53
CA GLU A 38 -23.58 3.01 -7.03
C GLU A 38 -22.33 2.35 -6.40
N GLU A 39 -21.46 3.14 -5.78
CA GLU A 39 -20.17 2.72 -5.21
C GLU A 39 -20.19 2.60 -3.68
N LEU A 40 -21.38 2.58 -3.07
CA LEU A 40 -21.53 2.42 -1.61
C LEU A 40 -20.81 1.17 -1.07
N HIS A 41 -20.65 0.13 -1.90
CA HIS A 41 -19.90 -1.08 -1.56
C HIS A 41 -18.41 -0.85 -1.23
N PHE A 42 -17.83 0.33 -1.50
CA PHE A 42 -16.47 0.67 -1.10
C PHE A 42 -16.37 1.59 0.13
N ILE A 43 -17.45 2.29 0.47
CA ILE A 43 -17.43 3.35 1.50
C ILE A 43 -18.43 3.14 2.64
N TYR A 44 -19.21 2.07 2.58
CA TYR A 44 -20.14 1.71 3.62
C TYR A 44 -19.92 0.26 4.03
N GLU A 45 -19.33 0.08 5.19
CA GLU A 45 -19.03 -1.21 5.82
C GLU A 45 -20.28 -2.06 6.07
N GLY A 46 -21.46 -1.43 6.17
CA GLY A 46 -22.74 -2.13 6.29
C GLY A 46 -23.35 -2.58 4.96
N HIS A 47 -22.70 -2.33 3.81
CA HIS A 47 -23.19 -2.79 2.52
C HIS A 47 -23.06 -4.32 2.43
N PRO A 48 -24.09 -5.05 1.93
CA PRO A 48 -24.04 -6.52 1.86
C PRO A 48 -22.91 -7.07 0.97
N GLU A 49 -22.41 -6.24 0.05
CA GLU A 49 -21.28 -6.54 -0.84
C GLU A 49 -20.08 -5.62 -0.55
N PHE A 50 -19.90 -5.19 0.70
CA PHE A 50 -18.75 -4.37 1.07
C PHE A 50 -17.44 -5.03 0.64
N GLN A 51 -16.55 -4.25 0.03
CA GLN A 51 -15.28 -4.70 -0.50
C GLN A 51 -14.22 -3.61 -0.38
N VAL A 52 -12.97 -4.05 -0.26
CA VAL A 52 -11.81 -3.15 -0.20
C VAL A 52 -11.28 -2.92 -1.61
N PHE A 53 -10.90 -1.68 -1.92
CA PHE A 53 -10.29 -1.34 -3.20
C PHE A 53 -9.04 -2.22 -3.44
N PRO A 54 -8.91 -2.87 -4.61
CA PRO A 54 -7.75 -3.72 -4.94
C PRO A 54 -6.39 -3.04 -4.73
N THR A 55 -6.30 -1.74 -5.00
CA THR A 55 -5.06 -0.96 -4.86
C THR A 55 -4.75 -0.57 -3.41
N PHE A 56 -5.59 -0.91 -2.44
CA PHE A 56 -5.32 -0.67 -1.02
C PHE A 56 -4.02 -1.34 -0.55
N VAL A 57 -3.65 -2.49 -1.12
CA VAL A 57 -2.38 -3.21 -0.81
C VAL A 57 -1.12 -2.38 -1.06
N VAL A 58 -1.22 -1.30 -1.82
CA VAL A 58 -0.10 -0.37 -2.03
C VAL A 58 0.31 0.31 -0.73
N VAL A 59 -0.65 0.60 0.17
CA VAL A 59 -0.40 1.27 1.46
C VAL A 59 0.62 0.49 2.32
N PRO A 60 0.40 -0.78 2.68
CA PRO A 60 1.37 -1.53 3.47
C PRO A 60 2.71 -1.72 2.76
N GLY A 61 2.69 -1.99 1.45
CA GLY A 61 3.92 -2.16 0.66
C GLY A 61 4.79 -0.90 0.66
N PHE A 62 4.17 0.27 0.46
CA PHE A 62 4.87 1.55 0.46
C PHE A 62 5.41 1.94 1.84
N LEU A 63 4.66 1.68 2.91
CA LEU A 63 5.13 1.89 4.29
C LEU A 63 6.34 0.99 4.61
N ALA A 64 6.31 -0.28 4.22
CA ALA A 64 7.43 -1.19 4.41
C ALA A 64 8.68 -0.76 3.61
N GLN A 65 8.50 -0.26 2.39
CA GLN A 65 9.61 0.24 1.57
C GLN A 65 10.24 1.51 2.15
N THR A 66 9.41 2.49 2.51
CA THR A 66 9.89 3.79 3.00
C THR A 66 10.52 3.73 4.38
N SER A 67 10.00 2.88 5.28
CA SER A 67 10.58 2.67 6.62
C SER A 67 11.98 2.06 6.60
N ASN A 68 12.29 1.21 5.63
CA ASN A 68 13.59 0.54 5.52
C ASN A 68 14.60 1.27 4.61
N ALA A 69 14.16 2.26 3.83
CA ALA A 69 14.99 2.85 2.79
C ALA A 69 16.17 3.69 3.33
N SER A 70 16.05 4.30 4.52
CA SER A 70 17.16 5.04 5.15
C SER A 70 18.32 4.15 5.58
N ASP A 71 18.03 2.92 5.99
CA ASP A 71 19.00 1.98 6.58
C ASP A 71 19.49 0.93 5.58
N TRP A 72 19.17 1.09 4.30
CA TRP A 72 19.46 0.11 3.26
C TRP A 72 20.98 -0.01 3.00
N PRO A 73 21.64 -1.11 3.38
CA PRO A 73 23.09 -1.24 3.27
C PRO A 73 23.58 -1.13 1.82
N GLY A 74 24.70 -0.44 1.60
CA GLY A 74 25.24 -0.21 0.26
C GLY A 74 24.45 0.84 -0.55
N ALA A 75 23.27 1.26 -0.13
CA ALA A 75 22.56 2.39 -0.72
C ALA A 75 22.75 3.64 0.15
N ASN A 76 22.86 4.80 -0.49
CA ASN A 76 22.77 6.09 0.19
C ASN A 76 21.66 6.86 -0.52
N LEU A 77 20.45 6.76 0.03
CA LEU A 77 19.23 7.28 -0.59
C LEU A 77 18.91 8.65 0.02
N ASP A 78 18.97 9.68 -0.82
CA ASP A 78 18.45 11.01 -0.50
C ASP A 78 16.99 11.09 -0.97
N PHE A 79 16.05 11.03 -0.02
CA PHE A 79 14.61 11.07 -0.33
C PHE A 79 14.16 12.35 -1.02
N SER A 80 14.90 13.46 -0.90
CA SER A 80 14.56 14.69 -1.63
C SER A 80 14.81 14.57 -3.14
N ARG A 81 15.54 13.54 -3.56
CA ARG A 81 15.93 13.26 -4.94
C ARG A 81 15.43 11.91 -5.44
N LEU A 82 14.60 11.23 -4.64
CA LEU A 82 14.02 9.94 -4.98
C LEU A 82 12.61 10.14 -5.56
N LEU A 83 12.33 9.49 -6.68
CA LEU A 83 11.02 9.49 -7.32
C LEU A 83 10.43 8.08 -7.29
N HIS A 84 9.11 8.00 -7.09
CA HIS A 84 8.36 6.76 -7.30
C HIS A 84 8.03 6.64 -8.79
N GLY A 85 8.91 5.97 -9.54
CA GLY A 85 8.82 5.92 -11.00
C GLY A 85 7.82 4.90 -11.53
N GLU A 86 7.80 3.71 -10.95
CA GLU A 86 6.97 2.59 -11.40
C GLU A 86 6.36 1.87 -10.20
N HIS A 87 5.23 1.21 -10.43
CA HIS A 87 4.52 0.47 -9.41
C HIS A 87 3.87 -0.78 -10.00
N TYR A 88 3.96 -1.91 -9.28
CA TYR A 88 3.36 -3.17 -9.67
C TYR A 88 2.68 -3.82 -8.46
N ILE A 89 1.46 -4.32 -8.66
CA ILE A 89 0.74 -5.14 -7.70
C ILE A 89 0.21 -6.40 -8.40
N GLU A 90 0.20 -7.51 -7.66
CA GLU A 90 -0.46 -8.75 -8.05
C GLU A 90 -1.28 -9.24 -6.87
N LEU A 91 -2.58 -9.42 -7.07
CA LEU A 91 -3.50 -9.93 -6.06
C LEU A 91 -3.77 -11.40 -6.32
N PHE A 92 -3.29 -12.25 -5.43
CA PHE A 92 -3.55 -13.69 -5.48
C PHE A 92 -4.96 -14.05 -4.97
N ASN A 93 -5.50 -13.21 -4.09
CA ASN A 93 -6.85 -13.33 -3.52
C ASN A 93 -7.42 -11.93 -3.26
N SER A 94 -8.73 -11.85 -3.07
CA SER A 94 -9.39 -10.63 -2.62
C SER A 94 -8.90 -10.20 -1.23
N ILE A 95 -8.89 -8.89 -1.01
CA ILE A 95 -8.53 -8.29 0.28
C ILE A 95 -9.68 -8.50 1.27
N PRO A 96 -9.42 -8.93 2.52
CA PRO A 96 -10.46 -9.09 3.54
C PRO A 96 -11.27 -7.81 3.79
N ALA A 97 -12.57 -7.94 4.05
CA ALA A 97 -13.51 -6.82 4.20
C ALA A 97 -14.24 -6.86 5.56
N ASP A 98 -13.55 -7.39 6.58
CA ASP A 98 -14.09 -7.72 7.90
C ASP A 98 -14.41 -6.49 8.78
#